data_AF-A0A6M0C068-F1
#
_entry.id   AF-A0A6M0C068-F1
#
_cell.length_a   1.000
_cell.length_b   1.000
_cell.length_c   1.000
_cell.angle_alpha   90.00
_cell.angle_beta   90.00
_cell.angle_gamma   90.00
#
_symmetry.space_group_name_H-M   'P 1'
#
loop_
_entity.id
_entity.type
_entity.pdbx_description
1 polymer ?
#
loop_
_entity_poly.entity_id
_entity_poly.type
_entity_poly.pdbx_seq_one_letter_code
_entity_poly.pdbx_strand_id
1 'polypeptide(L)'
;CIGWAYCDADGNLREHGQIPLEMGLPPNQQNAQITNTCLQIQQLANKYACPVVIENLDFSKKKEVLREKGQKYSRMLSSWAYNLFSEKLEAILNNRGIELIIVNPAYSSLIALVKYVRMYGLASDEAAALVIARRGMKLSERLPRSLTAYPLVKKGKHVWSAWNQLNKLIKSWDAIQCRHDYYSIRVSNWESLVKPQCEYKD
;
A
#
# COMPACT_ATOMS: atom_id res chain seq x y z
N CYS A 1 11.29 -5.42 -5.50
CA CYS A 1 10.59 -6.55 -4.88
C CYS A 1 9.08 -6.28 -4.88
N ILE A 2 8.28 -7.32 -4.66
CA ILE A 2 6.87 -7.25 -4.28
C ILE A 2 6.76 -7.70 -2.83
N GLY A 3 6.31 -6.81 -1.94
CA GLY A 3 5.96 -7.17 -0.57
C GLY A 3 4.63 -7.92 -0.51
N TRP A 4 4.54 -8.93 0.34
CA TRP A 4 3.31 -9.66 0.66
C TRP A 4 3.11 -9.72 2.17
N ALA A 5 1.85 -9.84 2.57
CA ALA A 5 1.46 -10.02 3.96
C ALA A 5 0.26 -10.96 4.04
N TYR A 6 0.27 -11.84 5.04
CA TYR A 6 -0.84 -12.68 5.45
C TYR A 6 -1.33 -12.22 6.82
N CYS A 7 -2.64 -12.07 6.96
CA CYS A 7 -3.29 -11.69 8.20
C CYS A 7 -4.39 -12.70 8.58
N ASP A 8 -4.66 -12.80 9.88
CA ASP A 8 -5.75 -13.64 10.39
C ASP A 8 -7.15 -13.04 10.12
N ALA A 9 -8.19 -13.69 10.64
CA ALA A 9 -9.58 -13.28 10.48
C ALA A 9 -9.91 -11.90 11.09
N ASP A 10 -9.11 -11.41 12.04
CA ASP A 10 -9.24 -10.07 12.64
C ASP A 10 -8.38 -9.03 11.90
N GLY A 11 -7.61 -9.48 10.91
CA GLY A 11 -6.70 -8.68 10.11
C GLY A 11 -5.38 -8.37 10.81
N ASN A 12 -5.02 -9.10 11.86
CA ASN A 12 -3.71 -8.96 12.50
C ASN A 12 -2.66 -9.67 11.65
N LEU A 13 -1.48 -9.06 11.53
CA LEU A 13 -0.38 -9.63 10.76
C LEU A 13 0.05 -10.98 11.37
N ARG A 14 0.24 -11.97 10.51
CA ARG A 14 0.75 -13.30 10.90
C ARG A 14 2.08 -13.60 10.23
N GLU A 15 2.17 -13.36 8.92
CA GLU A 15 3.36 -13.62 8.13
C GLU A 15 3.54 -12.54 7.07
N HIS A 16 4.77 -12.29 6.66
CA HIS A 16 5.09 -11.34 5.60
C HIS A 16 6.39 -11.71 4.91
N GLY A 17 6.67 -11.05 3.80
CA GLY A 17 7.96 -11.13 3.15
C GLY A 17 7.99 -10.37 1.85
N GLN A 18 9.10 -10.52 1.13
CA GLN A 18 9.33 -9.90 -0.15
C GLN A 18 9.70 -10.95 -1.19
N ILE A 19 9.11 -10.82 -2.39
CA ILE A 19 9.57 -11.52 -3.58
C ILE A 19 10.49 -10.57 -4.34
N PRO A 20 11.80 -10.86 -4.46
CA PRO A 20 12.74 -10.01 -5.20
C PRO A 20 12.31 -9.86 -6.66
N LEU A 21 12.54 -8.67 -7.22
CA LEU A 21 12.34 -8.41 -8.64
C LEU A 21 13.59 -7.70 -9.17
N GLU A 22 14.19 -8.27 -10.19
CA GLU A 22 15.30 -7.68 -10.93
C GLU A 22 14.77 -6.68 -11.96
N MET A 23 15.46 -5.55 -12.06
CA MET A 23 15.14 -4.45 -12.96
C MET A 23 16.07 -4.48 -14.17
N GLY A 24 15.56 -4.06 -15.34
CA GLY A 24 16.36 -3.97 -16.55
C GLY A 24 16.54 -5.29 -17.30
N LEU A 25 15.78 -6.32 -16.96
CA LEU A 25 15.78 -7.59 -17.67
C LEU A 25 15.25 -7.44 -19.11
N PRO A 26 15.77 -8.22 -20.08
CA PRO A 26 15.17 -8.36 -21.39
C PRO A 26 13.71 -8.82 -21.32
N PRO A 27 12.83 -8.48 -22.28
CA PRO A 27 11.40 -8.75 -22.20
C PRO A 27 11.02 -10.20 -21.89
N ASN A 28 11.69 -11.18 -22.51
CA ASN A 28 11.43 -12.61 -22.26
C ASN A 28 11.76 -13.02 -20.82
N GLN A 29 12.87 -12.51 -20.27
CA GLN A 29 13.28 -12.78 -18.89
C GLN A 29 12.37 -12.05 -17.90
N GLN A 30 11.94 -10.83 -18.24
CA GLN A 30 10.95 -10.09 -17.44
C GLN A 30 9.61 -10.83 -17.37
N ASN A 31 9.12 -11.37 -18.49
CA ASN A 31 7.90 -12.18 -18.53
C ASN A 31 8.02 -13.46 -17.70
N ALA A 32 9.18 -14.13 -17.75
CA ALA A 32 9.47 -15.29 -16.93
C ALA A 32 9.49 -14.93 -15.43
N GLN A 33 10.16 -13.84 -15.06
CA GLN A 33 10.18 -13.33 -13.67
C GLN A 33 8.77 -13.02 -13.15
N ILE A 34 7.94 -12.34 -13.95
CA ILE A 34 6.54 -12.04 -13.59
C ILE A 34 5.76 -13.35 -13.36
N THR A 35 5.91 -14.31 -14.27
CA THR A 35 5.23 -15.62 -14.17
C THR A 35 5.66 -16.36 -12.90
N ASN A 36 6.97 -16.42 -12.63
CA ASN A 36 7.51 -17.05 -11.42
C ASN A 36 7.01 -16.36 -10.14
N THR A 37 6.89 -15.03 -10.17
CA THR A 37 6.36 -14.25 -9.05
C THR A 37 4.88 -14.58 -8.80
N CYS A 38 4.08 -14.68 -9.86
CA CYS A 38 2.67 -15.08 -9.73
C CYS A 38 2.51 -16.50 -9.18
N LEU A 39 3.38 -17.44 -9.58
CA LEU A 39 3.38 -18.80 -9.03
C LEU A 39 3.75 -18.83 -7.54
N GLN A 40 4.70 -18.01 -7.09
CA GLN A 40 5.02 -17.88 -5.66
C GLN A 40 3.83 -17.32 -4.86
N ILE A 41 3.14 -16.28 -5.37
CA ILE A 41 1.93 -15.74 -4.74
C ILE A 41 0.83 -16.81 -4.66
N GLN A 42 0.64 -17.56 -5.74
CA GLN A 42 -0.31 -18.67 -5.78
C GLN A 42 0.02 -19.75 -4.73
N GLN A 43 1.30 -20.09 -4.56
CA GLN A 43 1.75 -21.04 -3.52
C GLN A 43 1.46 -20.52 -2.11
N LEU A 44 1.65 -19.22 -1.86
CA LEU A 44 1.27 -18.59 -0.59
C LEU A 44 -0.24 -18.69 -0.35
N ALA A 45 -1.06 -18.42 -1.37
CA ALA A 45 -2.51 -18.54 -1.27
C ALA A 45 -2.96 -19.97 -0.94
N ASN A 46 -2.33 -20.98 -1.54
CA ASN A 46 -2.57 -22.38 -1.18
C ASN A 46 -2.14 -22.70 0.25
N LYS A 47 -0.94 -22.24 0.66
CA LYS A 47 -0.40 -22.48 2.01
C LYS A 47 -1.33 -21.94 3.09
N TYR A 48 -1.87 -20.75 2.88
CA TYR A 48 -2.71 -20.07 3.86
C TYR A 48 -4.22 -20.26 3.65
N ALA A 49 -4.60 -21.02 2.60
CA ALA A 49 -5.99 -21.26 2.20
C ALA A 49 -6.83 -19.97 2.16
N CYS A 50 -6.32 -18.94 1.48
CA CYS A 50 -6.93 -17.62 1.46
C CYS A 50 -7.03 -17.03 0.03
N PRO A 51 -7.95 -16.08 -0.20
CA PRO A 51 -7.95 -15.30 -1.43
C PRO A 51 -6.67 -14.46 -1.54
N VAL A 52 -6.34 -14.05 -2.76
CA VAL A 52 -5.28 -13.08 -3.03
C VAL A 52 -5.91 -11.70 -3.18
N VAL A 53 -5.37 -10.70 -2.49
CA VAL A 53 -5.83 -9.32 -2.60
C VAL A 53 -4.75 -8.45 -3.22
N ILE A 54 -5.08 -7.72 -4.29
CA ILE A 54 -4.18 -6.74 -4.90
C ILE A 54 -4.85 -5.37 -4.95
N GLU A 55 -4.06 -4.30 -4.96
CA GLU A 55 -4.59 -2.98 -5.26
C GLU A 55 -5.01 -2.84 -6.73
N ASN A 56 -5.82 -1.84 -7.05
CA ASN A 56 -6.08 -1.40 -8.42
C ASN A 56 -5.20 -0.19 -8.75
N LEU A 57 -3.99 -0.41 -9.25
CA LEU A 57 -3.13 0.70 -9.66
C LEU A 57 -3.54 1.23 -11.03
N ASP A 58 -4.39 2.25 -11.00
CA ASP A 58 -4.68 3.05 -12.19
C ASP A 58 -3.53 4.04 -12.47
N PHE A 59 -2.60 3.63 -13.33
CA PHE A 59 -1.50 4.48 -13.78
C PHE A 59 -1.92 5.52 -14.85
N SER A 60 -3.16 5.47 -15.35
CA SER A 60 -3.62 6.39 -16.42
C SER A 60 -3.69 7.83 -15.93
N LYS A 61 -4.21 8.07 -14.71
CA LYS A 61 -4.27 9.42 -14.08
C LYS A 61 -2.88 10.02 -13.80
N LYS A 62 -1.91 9.17 -13.46
CA LYS A 62 -0.50 9.60 -13.23
C LYS A 62 0.20 9.97 -14.54
N LYS A 63 -0.28 9.44 -15.67
CA LYS A 63 0.23 9.67 -17.02
C LYS A 63 -0.13 11.07 -17.53
N GLU A 64 -1.29 11.61 -17.14
CA GLU A 64 -1.76 12.95 -17.54
C GLU A 64 -0.97 14.07 -16.84
N VAL A 65 -0.83 14.02 -15.52
CA VAL A 65 -0.13 15.04 -14.70
C VAL A 65 1.37 15.14 -15.03
N LEU A 66 1.98 14.07 -15.53
CA LEU A 66 3.44 13.98 -15.72
C LEU A 66 3.88 13.99 -17.19
N ARG A 67 2.98 14.32 -18.14
CA ARG A 67 3.33 14.59 -19.55
C ARG A 67 4.32 15.75 -19.69
N GLU A 68 4.47 16.57 -18.65
CA GLU A 68 5.36 17.75 -18.62
C GLU A 68 6.82 17.46 -18.23
N LYS A 69 7.21 16.26 -17.74
CA LYS A 69 8.54 16.03 -17.11
C LYS A 69 9.33 14.78 -17.57
N GLY A 70 9.33 14.44 -18.86
CA GLY A 70 10.38 13.61 -19.49
C GLY A 70 10.54 12.12 -19.13
N GLN A 71 10.03 11.59 -18.01
CA GLN A 71 10.23 10.15 -17.63
C GLN A 71 9.17 9.19 -18.22
N LYS A 72 8.75 9.41 -19.46
CA LYS A 72 7.60 8.74 -20.07
C LYS A 72 7.81 7.22 -20.27
N TYR A 73 9.03 6.80 -20.57
CA TYR A 73 9.37 5.42 -20.94
C TYR A 73 9.41 4.46 -19.73
N SER A 74 10.15 4.79 -18.66
CA SER A 74 10.21 3.98 -17.42
C SER A 74 8.83 3.78 -16.78
N ARG A 75 7.97 4.81 -16.83
CA ARG A 75 6.59 4.74 -16.32
C ARG A 75 5.65 3.92 -17.22
N MET A 76 5.83 3.98 -18.54
CA MET A 76 5.10 3.14 -19.49
C MET A 76 5.42 1.66 -19.24
N LEU A 77 6.70 1.33 -19.03
CA LEU A 77 7.14 -0.02 -18.64
C LEU A 77 6.56 -0.44 -17.28
N SER A 78 6.41 0.49 -16.34
CA SER A 78 5.80 0.21 -15.02
C SER A 78 4.32 -0.13 -15.14
N SER A 79 3.56 0.62 -15.96
CA SER A 79 2.13 0.36 -16.20
C SER A 79 1.90 -0.93 -17.00
N TRP A 80 2.72 -1.17 -18.02
CA TRP A 80 2.64 -2.41 -18.81
C TRP A 80 2.99 -3.63 -17.95
N ALA A 81 4.09 -3.58 -17.21
CA ALA A 81 4.50 -4.68 -16.33
C ALA A 81 3.44 -4.96 -15.25
N TYR A 82 2.79 -3.92 -14.72
CA TYR A 82 1.70 -4.09 -13.78
C TYR A 82 0.48 -4.76 -14.40
N ASN A 83 0.02 -4.27 -15.56
CA ASN A 83 -1.13 -4.87 -16.24
C ASN A 83 -0.85 -6.34 -16.57
N LEU A 84 0.31 -6.62 -17.15
CA LEU A 84 0.76 -7.98 -17.45
C LEU A 84 0.83 -8.85 -16.18
N PHE A 85 1.33 -8.32 -15.07
CA PHE A 85 1.34 -9.01 -13.79
C PHE A 85 -0.08 -9.35 -13.32
N SER A 86 -0.99 -8.37 -13.34
CA SER A 86 -2.38 -8.58 -12.90
C SER A 86 -3.12 -9.60 -13.77
N GLU A 87 -3.01 -9.51 -15.10
CA GLU A 87 -3.63 -10.44 -16.05
C GLU A 87 -3.09 -11.87 -15.86
N LYS A 88 -1.78 -12.02 -15.71
CA LYS A 88 -1.16 -13.33 -15.47
C LYS A 88 -1.55 -13.92 -14.13
N LEU A 89 -1.58 -13.10 -13.08
CA LEU A 89 -1.98 -13.52 -11.75
C LEU A 89 -3.43 -14.01 -11.76
N GLU A 90 -4.35 -13.22 -12.32
CA GLU A 90 -5.76 -13.59 -12.47
C GLU A 90 -5.92 -14.92 -13.20
N ALA A 91 -5.25 -15.11 -14.33
CA ALA A 91 -5.31 -16.37 -15.08
C ALA A 91 -4.79 -17.57 -14.27
N ILE A 92 -3.68 -17.41 -13.54
CA ILE A 92 -3.08 -18.47 -12.73
C ILE A 92 -3.99 -18.88 -11.56
N LEU A 93 -4.58 -17.88 -10.88
CA LEU A 93 -5.44 -18.08 -9.72
C LEU A 93 -6.80 -18.67 -10.12
N ASN A 94 -7.42 -18.14 -11.18
CA ASN A 94 -8.70 -18.62 -11.69
C ASN A 94 -8.64 -20.09 -12.10
N ASN A 95 -7.56 -20.50 -12.80
CA ASN A 95 -7.33 -21.90 -13.17
C ASN A 95 -7.16 -22.86 -11.97
N ARG A 96 -7.02 -22.33 -10.75
CA ARG A 96 -6.86 -23.10 -9.50
C ARG A 96 -7.98 -22.87 -8.49
N GLY A 97 -9.03 -22.15 -8.87
CA GLY A 97 -10.15 -21.84 -7.99
C GLY A 97 -9.78 -20.92 -6.82
N ILE A 98 -8.74 -20.09 -6.96
CA ILE A 98 -8.36 -19.11 -5.94
C ILE A 98 -8.94 -17.76 -6.34
N GLU A 99 -9.70 -17.14 -5.43
CA GLU A 99 -10.29 -15.82 -5.67
C GLU A 99 -9.23 -14.72 -5.67
N LEU A 100 -9.30 -13.84 -6.68
CA LEU A 100 -8.54 -12.60 -6.74
C LEU A 100 -9.47 -11.43 -6.41
N ILE A 101 -9.15 -10.70 -5.34
CA ILE A 101 -9.89 -9.51 -4.90
C ILE A 101 -9.08 -8.27 -5.27
N ILE A 102 -9.68 -7.39 -6.08
CA ILE A 102 -9.05 -6.12 -6.47
C ILE A 102 -9.67 -4.99 -5.64
N VAL A 103 -8.83 -4.24 -4.92
CA VAL A 103 -9.29 -3.15 -4.03
C VAL A 103 -8.74 -1.79 -4.45
N ASN A 104 -9.47 -0.72 -4.15
CA ASN A 104 -9.00 0.65 -4.39
C ASN A 104 -7.72 0.92 -3.58
N PRO A 105 -6.62 1.46 -4.15
CA PRO A 105 -5.35 1.73 -3.46
C PRO A 105 -5.39 2.96 -2.53
N ALA A 106 -6.46 3.75 -2.50
CA ALA A 106 -6.48 5.06 -1.84
C ALA A 106 -5.81 5.05 -0.45
N TYR A 107 -4.79 5.90 -0.30
CA TYR A 107 -4.01 6.08 0.92
C TYR A 107 -3.27 4.83 1.44
N SER A 108 -3.19 3.71 0.70
CA SER A 108 -2.58 2.45 1.17
C SER A 108 -1.17 2.67 1.72
N SER A 109 -0.32 3.36 0.96
CA SER A 109 1.06 3.68 1.37
C SER A 109 1.12 4.59 2.60
N LEU A 110 0.23 5.59 2.71
CA LEU A 110 0.22 6.49 3.86
C LEU A 110 -0.24 5.76 5.12
N ILE A 111 -1.30 4.95 5.01
CA ILE A 111 -1.81 4.15 6.12
C ILE A 111 -0.73 3.17 6.60
N ALA A 112 -0.03 2.52 5.67
CA ALA A 112 1.08 1.61 5.96
C ALA A 112 2.18 2.30 6.77
N LEU A 113 2.64 3.46 6.30
CA LEU A 113 3.70 4.25 6.95
C LEU A 113 3.26 4.78 8.33
N VAL A 114 2.02 5.20 8.49
CA VAL A 114 1.53 5.77 9.75
C VAL A 114 1.23 4.68 10.79
N LYS A 115 0.70 3.52 10.35
CA LYS A 115 0.20 2.48 11.27
C LYS A 115 1.14 1.31 11.44
N TYR A 116 1.70 0.77 10.35
CA TYR A 116 2.17 -0.62 10.35
C TYR A 116 3.68 -0.77 10.26
N VAL A 117 4.40 0.11 9.55
CA VAL A 117 5.87 0.00 9.43
C VAL A 117 6.54 -0.03 10.80
N ARG A 118 6.17 0.87 11.71
CA ARG A 118 6.73 0.88 13.07
C ARG A 118 6.09 -0.17 13.99
N MET A 119 4.79 -0.39 13.87
CA MET A 119 4.05 -1.32 14.73
C MET A 119 4.56 -2.75 14.61
N TYR A 120 4.90 -3.17 13.38
CA TYR A 120 5.32 -4.53 13.08
C TYR A 120 6.78 -4.62 12.61
N GLY A 121 7.52 -3.50 12.52
CA GLY A 121 8.90 -3.50 12.02
C GLY A 121 9.01 -3.84 10.53
N LEU A 122 7.97 -3.54 9.75
CA LEU A 122 7.85 -3.96 8.35
C LEU A 122 8.55 -3.03 7.38
N ALA A 123 9.03 -3.59 6.27
CA ALA A 123 9.33 -2.80 5.10
C ALA A 123 8.07 -2.09 4.56
N SER A 124 8.25 -0.96 3.88
CA SER A 124 7.11 -0.12 3.47
C SER A 124 6.14 -0.81 2.50
N ASP A 125 6.66 -1.71 1.67
CA ASP A 125 5.89 -2.52 0.71
C ASP A 125 5.13 -3.66 1.39
N GLU A 126 5.73 -4.34 2.37
CA GLU A 126 5.06 -5.33 3.21
C GLU A 126 3.94 -4.69 4.05
N ALA A 127 4.20 -3.52 4.63
CA ALA A 127 3.20 -2.76 5.37
C ALA A 127 2.04 -2.31 4.45
N ALA A 128 2.32 -1.96 3.20
CA ALA A 128 1.29 -1.68 2.21
C ALA A 128 0.47 -2.93 1.86
N ALA A 129 1.13 -4.08 1.70
CA ALA A 129 0.45 -5.36 1.48
C ALA A 129 -0.52 -5.70 2.63
N LEU A 130 -0.14 -5.43 3.89
CA LEU A 130 -1.03 -5.60 5.04
C LEU A 130 -2.27 -4.69 4.96
N VAL A 131 -2.12 -3.43 4.52
CA VAL A 131 -3.27 -2.53 4.30
C VAL A 131 -4.20 -3.10 3.25
N ILE A 132 -3.65 -3.58 2.12
CA ILE A 132 -4.43 -4.16 1.02
C ILE A 132 -5.17 -5.43 1.47
N ALA A 133 -4.51 -6.33 2.20
CA ALA A 133 -5.15 -7.53 2.76
C ALA A 133 -6.34 -7.18 3.66
N ARG A 134 -6.12 -6.27 4.64
CA ARG A 134 -7.20 -5.78 5.54
C ARG A 134 -8.34 -5.11 4.80
N ARG A 135 -8.05 -4.44 3.67
CA ARG A 135 -9.05 -3.80 2.81
C ARG A 135 -9.90 -4.82 2.07
N GLY A 136 -9.31 -5.92 1.60
CA GLY A 136 -10.04 -7.07 1.04
C GLY A 136 -11.02 -7.67 2.06
N MET A 137 -10.66 -7.66 3.34
CA MET A 137 -11.52 -8.07 4.45
C MET A 137 -12.56 -7.03 4.87
N LYS A 138 -12.65 -5.87 4.18
CA LYS A 138 -13.57 -4.76 4.49
C LYS A 138 -13.37 -4.17 5.90
N LEU A 139 -12.18 -4.29 6.47
CA LEU A 139 -11.87 -3.71 7.78
C LEU A 139 -11.69 -2.19 7.70
N SER A 140 -12.18 -1.47 8.70
CA SER A 140 -12.11 -0.02 8.73
C SER A 140 -10.68 0.48 8.97
N GLU A 141 -10.19 1.33 8.07
CA GLU A 141 -8.88 1.96 8.17
C GLU A 141 -8.96 3.26 8.98
N ARG A 142 -9.45 3.20 10.22
CA ARG A 142 -9.48 4.42 11.06
C ARG A 142 -8.07 4.89 11.40
N LEU A 143 -7.93 6.21 11.55
CA LEU A 143 -6.73 6.82 12.13
C LEU A 143 -6.47 6.22 13.52
N PRO A 144 -5.19 6.08 13.94
CA PRO A 144 -4.83 5.80 15.32
C PRO A 144 -5.54 6.74 16.29
N ARG A 145 -5.88 6.25 17.49
CA ARG A 145 -6.63 7.03 18.49
C ARG A 145 -5.92 8.34 18.87
N SER A 146 -4.59 8.31 18.93
CA SER A 146 -3.73 9.48 19.16
C SER A 146 -3.89 10.57 18.10
N LEU A 147 -4.27 10.21 16.87
CA LEU A 147 -4.50 11.15 15.76
C LEU A 147 -5.96 11.61 15.63
N THR A 148 -6.91 10.88 16.22
CA THR A 148 -8.35 11.22 16.16
C THR A 148 -8.77 12.31 17.14
N ALA A 149 -7.91 12.71 18.09
CA ALA A 149 -8.16 13.82 19.01
C ALA A 149 -8.17 15.20 18.33
N TYR A 150 -7.68 15.27 17.09
CA TYR A 150 -7.61 16.49 16.29
C TYR A 150 -8.79 16.56 15.31
N PRO A 151 -9.20 17.75 14.85
CA PRO A 151 -10.37 17.96 13.97
C PRO A 151 -10.18 17.41 12.54
N LEU A 152 -9.37 16.38 12.36
CA LEU A 152 -9.18 15.61 11.13
C LEU A 152 -10.41 14.74 10.82
N VAL A 153 -11.13 14.31 11.86
CA VAL A 153 -12.31 13.46 11.72
C VAL A 153 -13.57 14.32 11.72
N LYS A 154 -14.21 14.43 10.56
CA LYS A 154 -15.51 15.08 10.43
C LYS A 154 -16.63 14.04 10.55
N LYS A 155 -17.63 14.30 11.40
CA LYS A 155 -18.78 13.41 11.58
C LYS A 155 -19.50 13.19 10.24
N GLY A 156 -19.90 11.94 9.96
CA GLY A 156 -20.60 11.57 8.73
C GLY A 156 -19.74 11.51 7.46
N LYS A 157 -18.41 11.68 7.55
CA LYS A 157 -17.49 11.49 6.41
C LYS A 157 -16.83 10.12 6.43
N HIS A 158 -16.50 9.60 5.25
CA HIS A 158 -15.72 8.36 5.10
C HIS A 158 -14.34 8.51 5.75
N VAL A 159 -13.78 7.40 6.27
CA VAL A 159 -12.48 7.40 6.99
C VAL A 159 -11.33 7.98 6.17
N TRP A 160 -11.36 7.83 4.85
CA TRP A 160 -10.37 8.43 3.95
C TRP A 160 -10.39 9.96 3.88
N SER A 161 -11.48 10.61 4.33
CA SER A 161 -11.50 12.07 4.49
C SER A 161 -10.51 12.52 5.58
N ALA A 162 -10.36 11.74 6.65
CA ALA A 162 -9.40 12.00 7.71
C ALA A 162 -7.97 11.75 7.24
N TRP A 163 -7.74 10.66 6.48
CA TRP A 163 -6.44 10.40 5.84
C TRP A 163 -6.04 11.48 4.85
N ASN A 164 -6.98 12.04 4.08
CA ASN A 164 -6.71 13.16 3.18
C ASN A 164 -6.23 14.39 3.95
N GLN A 165 -6.87 14.70 5.07
CA GLN A 165 -6.49 15.84 5.91
C GLN A 165 -5.11 15.63 6.54
N LEU A 166 -4.86 14.44 7.07
CA LEU A 166 -3.53 14.07 7.57
C LEU A 166 -2.45 14.15 6.48
N ASN A 167 -2.74 13.67 5.27
CA ASN A 167 -1.82 13.74 4.14
C ASN A 167 -1.45 15.20 3.79
N LYS A 168 -2.42 16.12 3.86
CA LYS A 168 -2.15 17.55 3.64
C LYS A 168 -1.27 18.15 4.74
N LEU A 169 -1.52 17.77 6.00
CA LEU A 169 -0.70 18.23 7.13
C LEU A 169 0.73 17.71 7.04
N ILE A 170 0.91 16.41 6.83
CA ILE A 170 2.25 15.81 6.71
C ILE A 170 3.07 16.47 5.61
N LYS A 171 2.46 16.77 4.46
CA LYS A 171 3.14 17.47 3.35
C LYS A 171 3.57 18.90 3.68
N SER A 172 3.01 19.50 4.73
CA SER A 172 3.42 20.83 5.21
C SER A 172 4.49 20.78 6.29
N TRP A 173 4.94 19.59 6.70
CA TRP A 173 5.91 19.44 7.78
C TRP A 173 7.33 19.25 7.27
N ASP A 174 8.26 20.04 7.81
CA ASP A 174 9.68 19.86 7.51
C ASP A 174 10.29 18.62 8.19
N ALA A 175 9.61 18.07 9.21
CA ALA A 175 10.08 16.90 9.95
C ALA A 175 9.93 15.57 9.20
N ILE A 176 9.16 15.52 8.11
CA ILE A 176 8.95 14.32 7.30
C ILE A 176 9.36 14.63 5.86
N GLN A 177 10.63 14.37 5.55
CA GLN A 177 11.22 14.58 4.23
C GLN A 177 11.22 13.30 3.40
N CYS A 178 11.35 12.15 4.05
CA CYS A 178 11.47 10.86 3.39
C CYS A 178 10.70 9.74 4.09
N ARG A 179 10.62 8.59 3.41
CA ARG A 179 9.91 7.40 3.90
C ARG A 179 10.53 6.83 5.19
N HIS A 180 11.84 7.03 5.40
CA HIS A 180 12.55 6.52 6.57
C HIS A 180 12.16 7.27 7.86
N ASP A 181 11.72 8.52 7.77
CA ASP A 181 11.36 9.34 8.93
C ASP A 181 10.19 8.72 9.71
N TYR A 182 9.29 8.02 9.02
CA TYR A 182 8.15 7.32 9.62
C TYR A 182 8.55 6.19 10.58
N TYR A 183 9.72 5.58 10.40
CA TYR A 183 10.20 4.52 11.30
C TYR A 183 10.60 5.10 12.67
N SER A 184 11.03 6.36 12.70
CA SER A 184 11.47 7.07 13.91
C SER A 184 10.33 7.72 14.68
N ILE A 185 9.15 7.92 14.06
CA ILE A 185 8.00 8.56 14.69
C ILE A 185 7.22 7.54 15.53
N ARG A 186 7.23 7.69 16.86
CA ARG A 186 6.37 6.91 17.76
C ARG A 186 4.91 7.26 17.55
N VAL A 187 4.00 6.31 17.81
CA VAL A 187 2.54 6.58 17.75
C VAL A 187 2.11 7.70 18.71
N SER A 188 2.81 7.83 19.84
CA SER A 188 2.70 8.95 20.80
C SER A 188 3.30 10.26 20.31
N ASN A 189 4.25 10.23 19.37
CA ASN A 189 4.86 11.44 18.81
C ASN A 189 4.04 12.04 17.67
N TRP A 190 3.08 11.29 17.10
CA TRP A 190 2.11 11.86 16.17
C TRP A 190 1.30 12.99 16.83
N GLU A 191 0.97 12.87 18.12
CA GLU A 191 0.31 13.95 18.87
C GLU A 191 1.17 15.21 18.93
N SER A 192 2.44 15.09 19.28
CA SER A 192 3.36 16.25 19.34
C SER A 192 3.57 16.94 17.99
N LEU A 193 3.38 16.21 16.88
CA LEU A 193 3.51 16.76 15.53
C LEU A 193 2.21 17.41 15.02
N VAL A 194 1.05 16.83 15.37
CA VAL A 194 -0.26 17.37 14.95
C VAL A 194 -0.73 18.51 15.83
N LYS A 195 -0.49 18.45 17.15
CA LYS A 195 -0.99 19.42 18.13
C LYS A 195 -0.64 20.88 17.81
N PRO A 196 0.63 21.24 17.57
CA PRO A 196 0.98 22.64 17.28
C PRO A 196 0.25 23.15 16.04
N GLN A 197 0.11 22.32 15.01
CA GLN A 197 -0.45 22.74 13.71
C GLN A 197 -1.97 22.86 13.69
N CYS A 198 -2.65 22.28 14.68
CA CYS A 198 -4.08 22.49 14.89
C CYS A 198 -4.36 23.69 15.83
N GLU A 199 -3.45 24.01 16.75
CA GLU A 199 -3.61 25.12 17.70
C GLU A 199 -3.20 26.49 17.12
N TYR A 200 -2.31 26.55 16.11
CA TYR A 200 -1.91 27.80 15.44
C TYR A 200 -2.82 28.23 14.25
N LYS A 201 -4.00 27.60 14.08
CA LYS A 201 -4.94 27.91 12.98
C LYS A 201 -6.23 28.62 13.43
N ASP A 202 -6.29 29.03 14.69
CA ASP A 202 -7.30 29.95 15.24
C ASP A 202 -6.65 31.32 15.51
#